data_AF-A0A1T5BXZ1-F1
#
_entry.id   AF-A0A1T5BXZ1-F1
#
_cell.length_a   1.000
_cell.length_b   1.000
_cell.length_c   1.000
_cell.angle_alpha   90.00
_cell.angle_beta   90.00
_cell.angle_gamma   90.00
#
_symmetry.space_group_name_H-M   'P 1'
#
loop_
_entity.id
_entity.type
_entity.pdbx_description
1 polymer ?
#
loop_
_entity_poly.entity_id
_entity_poly.type
_entity_poly.pdbx_seq_one_letter_code
_entity_poly.pdbx_strand_id
1 'polypeptide(L)'
;MNWTILNGVNKLHDEMKEWMGHLHQCPELALMETKTAIFIAEKLKSWGYDVVEGIGKIGIVASMTVGKGNKTIGLRADFDALPIQEVNDLPYKSKIEGFLTFVDTTVIVPCCLVRLNT
;
A
#
# COMPACT_ATOMS: atom_id res chain seq x y z
N MET A 1 -6.48 24.67 5.44
CA MET A 1 -5.40 23.66 5.26
C MET A 1 -4.93 23.23 6.64
N ASN A 2 -4.98 21.93 6.97
CA ASN A 2 -4.58 21.45 8.30
C ASN A 2 -3.08 21.12 8.31
N TRP A 3 -2.25 22.04 8.83
CA TRP A 3 -0.79 21.93 8.82
C TRP A 3 -0.24 20.79 9.67
N THR A 4 -0.98 20.34 10.69
CA THR A 4 -0.58 19.22 11.55
C THR A 4 -0.47 17.91 10.77
N ILE A 5 -1.39 17.68 9.83
CA ILE A 5 -1.40 16.48 8.99
C ILE A 5 -0.21 16.52 8.03
N LEU A 6 0.05 17.65 7.37
CA LEU A 6 1.16 17.80 6.44
C LEU A 6 2.52 17.56 7.11
N ASN A 7 2.73 18.12 8.31
CA ASN A 7 3.94 17.89 9.08
C ASN A 7 4.07 16.45 9.57
N GLY A 8 2.95 15.78 9.86
CA GLY A 8 2.92 14.36 10.18
C GLY A 8 3.36 13.49 9.00
N VAL A 9 2.81 13.75 7.81
CA VAL A 9 3.16 13.03 6.57
C VAL A 9 4.63 13.24 6.20
N ASN A 10 5.16 14.46 6.35
CA ASN A 10 6.58 14.73 6.08
C ASN A 10 7.54 13.90 6.94
N LYS A 11 7.16 13.53 8.16
CA LYS A 11 7.99 12.67 9.01
C LYS A 11 8.03 11.22 8.53
N LEU A 12 6.97 10.76 7.87
CA LEU A 12 6.85 9.41 7.32
C LEU A 12 7.48 9.28 5.93
N HIS A 13 7.92 10.38 5.33
CA HIS A 13 8.36 10.43 3.95
C HIS A 13 9.54 9.49 3.65
N ASP A 14 10.50 9.37 4.57
CA ASP A 14 11.64 8.47 4.38
C ASP A 14 11.23 7.00 4.51
N GLU A 15 10.35 6.65 5.45
CA GLU A 15 9.78 5.30 5.55
C GLU A 15 8.96 4.94 4.31
N MET A 16 8.17 5.88 3.76
CA MET A 16 7.41 5.68 2.53
C MET A 16 8.32 5.39 1.33
N LYS A 17 9.48 6.05 1.24
CA LYS A 17 10.48 5.74 0.21
C LYS A 17 11.05 4.34 0.35
N GLU A 18 11.31 3.89 1.58
CA GLU A 18 11.79 2.53 1.83
C GLU A 18 10.75 1.48 1.42
N TRP A 19 9.47 1.69 1.76
CA TRP A 19 8.39 0.77 1.35
C TRP A 19 8.25 0.75 -0.18
N MET A 20 8.33 1.92 -0.81
CA MET A 20 8.32 2.04 -2.27
C MET A 20 9.46 1.24 -2.90
N GLY A 21 10.70 1.42 -2.40
CA GLY A 21 11.85 0.67 -2.89
C GLY A 21 11.71 -0.84 -2.69
N HIS A 22 11.15 -1.26 -1.55
CA HIS A 22 10.91 -2.69 -1.27
C HIS A 22 9.91 -3.31 -2.25
N LEU A 23 8.77 -2.65 -2.48
CA LEU A 23 7.74 -3.15 -3.39
C LEU A 23 8.17 -3.08 -4.87
N HIS A 24 8.93 -2.05 -5.26
CA HIS A 24 9.42 -1.93 -6.63
C HIS A 24 10.50 -2.97 -6.96
N GLN A 25 11.31 -3.37 -5.98
CA GLN A 25 12.34 -4.40 -6.19
C GLN A 25 11.77 -5.83 -6.27
N CYS A 26 10.57 -6.05 -5.70
CA CYS A 26 9.92 -7.36 -5.60
C CYS A 26 8.52 -7.36 -6.25
N PRO A 27 8.38 -7.05 -7.55
CA PRO A 27 7.08 -7.11 -8.22
C PRO A 27 6.54 -8.54 -8.25
N GLU A 28 5.29 -8.71 -7.81
CA GLU A 28 4.58 -9.98 -7.95
C GLU A 28 3.51 -9.88 -9.04
N LEU A 29 3.27 -10.99 -9.73
CA LEU A 29 2.30 -11.08 -10.83
C LEU A 29 0.88 -10.99 -10.29
N ALA A 30 -0.01 -10.35 -11.06
CA ALA A 30 -1.44 -10.29 -10.78
C ALA A 30 -2.01 -11.64 -10.32
N LEU A 31 -2.69 -11.65 -9.17
CA LEU A 31 -3.31 -12.79 -8.48
C LEU A 31 -2.34 -13.76 -7.78
N MET A 32 -1.06 -13.42 -7.67
CA MET A 32 -0.02 -14.21 -6.96
C MET A 32 0.76 -13.39 -5.93
N GLU A 33 0.33 -12.17 -5.62
CA GLU A 33 0.98 -11.18 -4.75
C GLU A 33 0.89 -11.53 -3.25
N THR A 34 1.28 -12.75 -2.90
CA THR A 34 1.11 -13.28 -1.55
C THR A 34 2.05 -12.58 -0.58
N LYS A 35 3.29 -12.28 -0.98
CA LYS A 35 4.28 -11.64 -0.09
C LYS A 35 3.96 -10.16 0.09
N THR A 36 3.56 -9.49 -0.98
CA THR A 36 3.16 -8.08 -0.96
C THR A 36 1.92 -7.88 -0.10
N ALA A 37 0.94 -8.77 -0.24
CA ALA A 37 -0.25 -8.76 0.61
C ALA A 37 0.12 -8.94 2.10
N ILE A 38 0.95 -9.92 2.44
CA ILE A 38 1.40 -10.14 3.83
C ILE A 38 2.12 -8.91 4.38
N PHE A 39 3.06 -8.33 3.63
CA PHE A 39 3.80 -7.14 4.06
C PHE A 39 2.86 -5.97 4.38
N ILE A 40 1.88 -5.73 3.51
CA ILE A 40 0.88 -4.68 3.68
C ILE A 40 -0.01 -4.96 4.90
N ALA A 41 -0.48 -6.20 5.07
CA ALA A 41 -1.32 -6.60 6.19
C ALA A 41 -0.59 -6.46 7.53
N GLU A 42 0.67 -6.86 7.61
CA GLU A 42 1.51 -6.70 8.80
C GLU A 42 1.71 -5.23 9.18
N LYS A 43 1.97 -4.35 8.20
CA LYS A 43 2.09 -2.91 8.43
C LYS A 43 0.78 -2.31 8.96
N LEU A 44 -0.35 -2.62 8.34
CA LEU A 44 -1.67 -2.16 8.79
C LEU A 44 -2.00 -2.63 10.21
N LYS A 45 -1.71 -3.90 10.53
CA LYS A 45 -1.88 -4.44 11.89
C LYS A 45 -0.98 -3.70 12.90
N SER A 46 0.26 -3.38 12.52
CA SER A 46 1.19 -2.65 13.38
C SER A 46 0.72 -1.24 13.72
N TRP A 47 -0.07 -0.63 12.85
CA TRP A 47 -0.68 0.68 13.07
C TRP A 47 -2.01 0.62 13.83
N GLY A 48 -2.50 -0.58 14.17
CA GLY A 48 -3.73 -0.78 14.94
C GLY A 48 -5.02 -0.78 14.11
N TYR A 49 -4.94 -1.06 12.81
CA TYR A 49 -6.12 -1.27 11.97
C TYR A 49 -6.69 -2.68 12.15
N ASP A 50 -8.00 -2.82 12.02
CA ASP A 50 -8.67 -4.10 11.88
C ASP A 50 -8.53 -4.56 10.42
N VAL A 51 -7.68 -5.56 10.21
CA VAL A 51 -7.31 -6.04 8.88
C VAL A 51 -8.00 -7.37 8.58
N VAL A 52 -8.70 -7.41 7.44
CA VAL A 52 -9.28 -8.62 6.87
C VAL A 52 -8.53 -8.97 5.59
N GLU A 53 -7.92 -10.14 5.58
CA GLU A 53 -7.17 -10.70 4.44
C GLU A 53 -8.01 -11.75 3.70
N GLY A 54 -7.62 -12.08 2.46
CA GLY A 54 -8.23 -13.17 1.69
C GLY A 54 -9.52 -12.79 0.96
N ILE A 55 -9.81 -11.49 0.82
CA ILE A 55 -10.99 -11.02 0.08
C ILE A 55 -10.68 -11.14 -1.41
N GLY A 56 -11.36 -12.06 -2.11
CA GLY A 56 -11.08 -12.29 -3.53
C GLY A 56 -9.68 -12.87 -3.79
N LYS A 57 -9.24 -13.82 -2.93
CA LYS A 57 -7.93 -14.49 -2.87
C LYS A 57 -6.84 -13.69 -2.15
N ILE A 58 -6.51 -12.50 -2.63
CA ILE A 58 -5.36 -11.70 -2.13
C ILE A 58 -5.72 -10.31 -1.63
N GLY A 59 -6.98 -9.90 -1.78
CA GLY A 59 -7.42 -8.58 -1.38
C GLY A 59 -7.37 -8.40 0.14
N ILE A 60 -7.00 -7.18 0.54
CA ILE A 60 -6.91 -6.76 1.93
C ILE A 60 -7.87 -5.59 2.11
N VAL A 61 -8.66 -5.66 3.17
CA VAL A 61 -9.47 -4.54 3.64
C VAL A 61 -9.05 -4.22 5.05
N ALA A 62 -8.61 -2.98 5.25
CA ALA A 62 -8.34 -2.44 6.58
C ALA A 62 -9.44 -1.46 6.97
N SER A 63 -9.88 -1.57 8.21
CA SER A 63 -10.84 -0.64 8.79
C SER A 63 -10.29 -0.08 10.10
N MET A 64 -10.58 1.19 10.36
CA MET A 64 -10.28 1.83 11.64
C MET A 64 -11.44 2.75 11.97
N THR A 65 -11.91 2.67 13.22
CA THR A 65 -13.00 3.50 13.73
C THR A 65 -12.43 4.46 14.77
N VAL A 66 -12.48 5.77 14.50
CA VAL A 66 -11.94 6.79 15.41
C VAL A 66 -13.05 7.69 15.96
N GLY A 67 -13.75 7.29 17.02
CA GLY A 67 -14.86 8.09 17.62
C GLY A 67 -16.25 7.46 17.42
N LYS A 68 -17.34 8.24 17.54
CA LYS A 68 -18.73 7.73 17.59
C LYS A 68 -19.71 8.25 16.49
N GLY A 69 -19.23 8.96 15.48
CA GLY A 69 -20.05 9.40 14.34
C GLY A 69 -20.47 8.27 13.36
N ASN A 70 -21.28 8.67 12.38
CA ASN A 70 -21.84 7.79 11.34
C ASN A 70 -21.23 8.00 9.94
N LYS A 71 -20.17 8.81 9.81
CA LYS A 71 -19.52 9.08 8.52
C LYS A 71 -18.44 8.03 8.23
N THR A 72 -18.27 7.68 6.96
CA THR A 72 -17.29 6.67 6.51
C THR A 72 -16.58 7.17 5.26
N ILE A 73 -15.27 6.97 5.17
CA ILE A 73 -14.46 7.28 3.99
C ILE A 73 -13.81 5.98 3.50
N GLY A 74 -13.85 5.75 2.19
CA GLY A 74 -13.19 4.62 1.53
C GLY A 74 -12.03 5.13 0.69
N LEU A 75 -10.86 4.54 0.88
CA LEU A 75 -9.69 4.72 0.05
C LEU A 75 -9.39 3.38 -0.64
N ARG A 76 -8.97 3.41 -1.90
CA ARG A 76 -8.59 2.23 -2.68
C ARG A 76 -7.24 2.48 -3.32
N ALA A 77 -6.32 1.54 -3.19
CA ALA A 77 -5.12 1.43 -4.00
C ALA A 77 -4.91 -0.01 -4.45
N ASP A 78 -4.34 -0.12 -5.64
CA ASP A 78 -3.97 -1.38 -6.28
C ASP A 78 -2.44 -1.52 -6.22
N PHE A 79 -1.93 -2.75 -6.16
CA PHE A 79 -0.50 -3.04 -5.97
C PHE A 79 0.03 -4.09 -6.96
N ASP A 80 -0.66 -4.29 -8.09
CA ASP A 80 -0.31 -5.24 -9.12
C ASP A 80 0.87 -4.75 -9.99
N ALA A 81 1.76 -5.68 -10.35
CA ALA A 81 2.84 -5.42 -11.30
C ALA A 81 2.47 -5.88 -12.72
N LEU A 82 3.09 -5.25 -13.72
CA LEU A 82 2.89 -5.58 -15.13
C LEU A 82 4.01 -6.53 -15.64
N PRO A 83 3.69 -7.48 -16.53
CA PRO A 83 4.68 -8.37 -17.15
C PRO A 83 5.43 -7.65 -18.28
N ILE A 84 6.17 -6.60 -17.93
CA ILE A 84 7.00 -5.81 -18.83
C ILE A 84 8.42 -5.78 -18.27
N GLN A 85 9.43 -5.96 -19.11
CA GLN A 85 10.82 -5.83 -18.70
C GLN A 85 11.13 -4.37 -18.34
N GLU A 86 11.58 -4.13 -17.11
CA GLU A 86 12.10 -2.82 -16.71
C GLU A 86 13.43 -2.53 -17.44
N VAL A 87 13.42 -1.51 -18.30
CA VAL A 87 14.60 -1.06 -19.08
C VAL A 87 15.40 0.01 -18.34
N ASN A 88 14.80 0.66 -17.34
CA ASN A 88 15.45 1.73 -16.58
C ASN A 88 16.62 1.22 -15.73
N ASP A 89 17.57 2.12 -15.45
CA ASP A 89 18.71 1.88 -14.55
C ASP A 89 18.52 2.70 -13.26
N LEU A 90 17.59 2.24 -12.43
CA LEU A 90 17.25 2.86 -11.16
C LEU A 90 17.78 2.00 -10.00
N PRO A 91 18.21 2.61 -8.87
CA PRO A 91 18.75 1.84 -7.73
C PRO A 91 17.71 0.92 -7.08
N TYR A 92 16.43 1.13 -7.36
CA TYR A 92 15.30 0.32 -6.88
C TYR A 92 14.67 -0.54 -7.98
N LYS A 93 15.33 -0.71 -9.12
CA LYS A 93 14.88 -1.55 -10.23
C LYS A 93 14.41 -2.94 -9.76
N SER A 94 13.36 -3.45 -10.39
CA SER A 94 12.89 -4.82 -10.23
C SER A 94 14.05 -5.80 -10.34
N LYS A 95 14.14 -6.70 -9.35
CA LYS A 95 15.11 -7.81 -9.36
C LYS A 95 14.62 -9.01 -10.17
N ILE A 96 13.39 -8.97 -10.66
CA ILE A 96 12.73 -10.07 -11.37
C ILE A 96 12.67 -9.71 -12.86
N GLU A 97 13.34 -10.52 -13.68
CA GLU A 97 13.34 -10.35 -15.14
C GLU A 97 11.91 -10.50 -15.69
N GLY A 98 11.52 -9.60 -16.59
CA GLY A 98 10.22 -9.56 -17.24
C GLY A 98 9.11 -8.83 -16.46
N PHE A 99 9.40 -8.25 -15.30
CA PHE A 99 8.40 -7.55 -14.48
C PHE A 99 8.78 -6.10 -14.18
N LEU A 100 7.77 -5.24 -14.21
CA LEU A 100 7.83 -3.83 -13.89
C LEU A 100 6.67 -3.47 -12.98
N THR A 101 6.95 -2.88 -11.82
CA THR A 101 5.93 -2.20 -11.00
C THR A 101 5.61 -0.85 -11.62
N PHE A 102 4.33 -0.56 -11.89
CA PHE A 102 3.93 0.73 -12.43
C PHE A 102 4.06 1.82 -11.35
N VAL A 103 4.93 2.79 -11.59
CA VAL A 103 5.41 3.75 -10.58
C VAL A 103 4.34 4.79 -10.16
N ASP A 104 3.29 4.99 -10.95
CA ASP A 104 2.20 5.94 -10.62
C ASP A 104 1.11 5.35 -9.71
N THR A 105 1.05 4.01 -9.56
CA THR A 105 0.01 3.34 -8.74
C THR A 105 0.42 3.12 -7.29
N THR A 106 1.69 3.37 -6.94
CA THR A 106 2.21 3.02 -5.61
C THR A 106 2.07 4.18 -4.61
N VAL A 107 0.83 4.66 -4.44
CA VAL A 107 0.39 5.19 -3.15
C VAL A 107 -0.25 4.02 -2.45
N ILE A 108 0.56 3.25 -1.70
CA ILE A 108 0.12 2.08 -0.93
C ILE A 108 -0.89 2.56 0.11
N VAL A 109 -2.16 2.47 -0.24
CA VAL A 109 -3.27 2.42 0.69
C VAL A 109 -4.12 1.23 0.25
N PRO A 110 -3.78 -0.01 0.67
CA PRO A 110 -4.70 -1.14 0.48
C PRO A 110 -6.08 -0.69 0.90
N CYS A 111 -7.12 -1.03 0.14
CA CYS A 111 -8.50 -0.62 0.34
C CYS A 111 -8.83 -0.30 1.82
N CYS A 112 -8.54 0.93 2.25
CA CYS A 112 -8.65 1.34 3.63
C CYS A 112 -10.00 2.01 3.67
N LEU A 113 -10.99 1.29 4.16
CA LEU A 113 -12.19 1.92 4.62
C LEU A 113 -11.83 2.64 5.93
N VAL A 114 -11.17 3.79 5.82
CA VAL A 114 -10.89 4.65 6.96
C VAL A 114 -12.22 5.26 7.38
N ARG A 115 -12.85 4.68 8.40
CA ARG A 115 -14.02 5.27 9.04
C ARG A 115 -13.55 6.45 9.90
N LEU A 116 -13.26 7.56 9.23
CA LEU A 116 -12.94 8.84 9.86
C LEU A 116 -14.20 9.36 10.57
N ASN A 117 -14.20 9.21 11.89
CA ASN A 117 -15.24 9.75 12.74
C ASN A 117 -14.81 11.14 13.25
N THR A 118 -15.26 12.17 12.54
CA THR A 118 -15.39 13.53 13.12
C THR A 118 -16.61 13.58 14.02
#